data_AF-A0A1F7LN96-F1
#
_entry.id   AF-A0A1F7LN96-F1
#
_cell.length_a   1.000
_cell.length_b   1.000
_cell.length_c   1.000
_cell.angle_alpha   90.00
_cell.angle_beta   90.00
_cell.angle_gamma   90.00
#
_symmetry.space_group_name_H-M   'P 1'
#
loop_
_entity.id
_entity.type
_entity.pdbx_description
1 polymer ?
#
loop_
_entity_poly.entity_id
_entity_poly.type
_entity_poly.pdbx_seq_one_letter_code
_entity_poly.pdbx_strand_id
1 'polypeptide(L)'
;MGFWDPMSCHFHKWEIPPPGLSSWTRLRLGWADPGRVRVVKPAERTELLLGPLADASSDVLAVKIPLSASTYYLIENRQPVGFDRYLPGHGVLVMYADDMIAECRRGQAPVKLVAADPALPRLEGAAFDVPQKTTFVDEKNRLRITLLEKGAGGYRIRVEPLAR
;
A
#
# COMPACT_ATOMS: atom_id res chain seq x y z
N MET A 1 -2.98 -10.59 2.10
CA MET A 1 -3.39 -9.18 2.31
C MET A 1 -4.22 -8.98 3.58
N GLY A 2 -4.64 -10.04 4.29
CA GLY A 2 -5.39 -9.88 5.53
C GLY A 2 -6.74 -9.19 5.29
N PHE A 3 -7.20 -8.40 6.26
CA PHE A 3 -8.46 -7.65 6.16
C PHE A 3 -8.39 -6.44 5.22
N TRP A 4 -7.26 -6.16 4.58
CA TRP A 4 -7.07 -4.96 3.76
C TRP A 4 -7.48 -5.12 2.29
N ASP A 5 -7.82 -6.35 1.90
CA ASP A 5 -8.35 -6.65 0.57
C ASP A 5 -9.36 -7.79 0.66
N PRO A 6 -10.58 -7.62 0.10
CA PRO A 6 -11.63 -8.64 0.20
C PRO A 6 -11.32 -9.93 -0.56
N MET A 7 -10.39 -9.90 -1.52
CA MET A 7 -9.89 -11.10 -2.22
C MET A 7 -8.92 -11.92 -1.37
N SER A 8 -8.46 -11.39 -0.22
CA SER A 8 -7.66 -12.13 0.76
C SER A 8 -8.47 -12.55 1.98
N CYS A 9 -9.23 -11.63 2.57
CA CYS A 9 -10.14 -11.94 3.67
C CYS A 9 -11.42 -11.15 3.47
N HIS A 10 -12.51 -11.86 3.21
CA HIS A 10 -13.75 -11.27 2.76
C HIS A 10 -14.45 -10.46 3.88
N PHE A 11 -14.30 -10.86 5.15
CA PHE A 11 -14.99 -10.25 6.27
C PHE A 11 -14.04 -9.96 7.44
N HIS A 12 -13.99 -8.70 7.87
CA HIS A 12 -13.46 -8.35 9.19
C HIS A 12 -14.49 -8.63 10.29
N LYS A 13 -15.80 -8.46 9.98
CA LYS A 13 -16.96 -8.88 10.78
C LYS A 13 -18.07 -9.34 9.82
N TRP A 14 -18.85 -10.35 10.20
CA TRP A 14 -19.85 -10.98 9.31
C TRP A 14 -20.98 -10.06 8.84
N GLU A 15 -21.43 -9.12 9.67
CA GLU A 15 -22.58 -8.25 9.35
C GLU A 15 -22.18 -6.95 8.65
N ILE A 16 -20.91 -6.82 8.27
CA ILE A 16 -20.34 -5.59 7.75
C ILE A 16 -19.93 -5.80 6.29
N PRO A 17 -20.15 -4.82 5.40
CA PRO A 17 -19.73 -4.94 4.01
C PRO A 17 -18.20 -5.15 3.91
N PRO A 18 -17.73 -5.83 2.85
CA PRO A 18 -16.31 -6.03 2.64
C PRO A 18 -15.56 -4.70 2.49
N PRO A 19 -14.26 -4.66 2.83
CA PRO A 19 -13.41 -3.50 2.62
C PRO A 19 -13.26 -3.19 1.12
N GLY A 20 -12.78 -2.00 0.80
CA GLY A 20 -12.46 -1.63 -0.56
C GLY A 20 -11.35 -2.50 -1.15
N LEU A 21 -11.34 -2.64 -2.48
CA LEU A 21 -10.26 -3.30 -3.20
C LEU A 21 -8.96 -2.51 -3.07
N SER A 22 -7.85 -3.20 -2.84
CA SER A 22 -6.51 -2.60 -2.89
C SER A 22 -6.16 -2.13 -4.30
N SER A 23 -5.21 -1.21 -4.40
CA SER A 23 -4.64 -0.74 -5.67
C SER A 23 -4.06 -1.89 -6.49
N TRP A 24 -3.44 -2.90 -5.85
CA TRP A 24 -2.95 -4.10 -6.54
C TRP A 24 -4.08 -4.85 -7.26
N THR A 25 -5.19 -5.10 -6.56
CA THR A 25 -6.35 -5.79 -7.13
C THR A 25 -7.02 -4.95 -8.21
N ARG A 26 -7.20 -3.64 -7.98
CA ARG A 26 -7.78 -2.73 -8.98
C ARG A 26 -6.93 -2.67 -10.26
N LEU A 27 -5.60 -2.66 -10.14
CA LEU A 27 -4.69 -2.68 -11.28
C LEU A 27 -4.80 -3.98 -12.08
N ARG A 28 -4.83 -5.14 -11.41
CA ARG A 28 -5.01 -6.46 -12.05
C ARG A 28 -6.34 -6.59 -12.79
N LEU A 29 -7.40 -5.98 -12.27
CA LEU A 29 -8.73 -6.00 -12.88
C LEU A 29 -8.93 -4.92 -13.96
N GLY A 30 -7.97 -4.00 -14.14
CA GLY A 30 -8.12 -2.85 -15.05
C GLY A 30 -9.10 -1.79 -14.55
N TRP A 31 -9.35 -1.73 -13.23
CA TRP A 31 -10.29 -0.79 -12.60
C TRP A 31 -9.59 0.44 -11.99
N ALA A 32 -8.26 0.44 -11.93
CA ALA A 32 -7.48 1.62 -11.57
C ALA A 32 -7.15 2.44 -12.82
N ASP A 33 -7.36 3.75 -12.76
CA ASP A 33 -6.89 4.69 -13.78
C ASP A 33 -5.34 4.73 -13.77
N PRO A 34 -4.67 4.28 -14.85
CA PRO A 34 -3.20 4.27 -14.91
C PRO A 34 -2.59 5.67 -14.76
N GLY A 35 -3.32 6.73 -15.15
CA GLY A 35 -2.87 8.12 -15.01
C GLY A 35 -2.70 8.57 -13.57
N ARG A 36 -3.34 7.87 -12.62
CA ARG A 36 -3.30 8.16 -11.18
C ARG A 36 -2.35 7.27 -10.39
N VAL A 37 -1.63 6.39 -11.10
CA VAL A 37 -0.59 5.54 -10.50
C VAL A 37 0.78 6.11 -10.84
N ARG A 38 1.41 6.72 -9.84
CA ARG A 38 2.73 7.33 -10.04
C ARG A 38 3.82 6.27 -9.99
N VAL A 39 4.61 6.15 -11.06
CA VAL A 39 5.81 5.30 -11.06
C VAL A 39 6.99 6.10 -10.54
N VAL A 40 7.67 5.58 -9.52
CA VAL A 40 8.88 6.18 -8.93
C VAL A 40 10.03 5.18 -9.02
N LYS A 41 11.21 5.63 -9.44
CA LYS A 41 12.39 4.77 -9.53
C LYS A 41 13.11 4.70 -8.18
N PRO A 42 13.58 3.52 -7.73
CA PRO A 42 14.29 3.38 -6.45
C PRO A 42 15.52 4.27 -6.28
N ALA A 43 16.18 4.66 -7.38
CA ALA A 43 17.40 5.46 -7.37
C ALA A 43 17.16 6.98 -7.26
N GLU A 44 15.90 7.43 -7.36
CA GLU A 44 15.54 8.85 -7.38
C GLU A 44 14.90 9.25 -6.05
N ARG A 45 15.32 10.39 -5.49
CA ARG A 45 14.60 11.01 -4.36
C ARG A 45 13.36 11.72 -4.90
N THR A 46 12.18 11.23 -4.54
CA THR A 46 10.89 11.78 -4.97
C THR A 46 10.01 12.08 -3.75
N GLU A 47 9.42 13.27 -3.72
CA GLU A 47 8.34 13.62 -2.79
C GLU A 47 7.05 13.80 -3.57
N LEU A 48 5.93 13.30 -3.03
CA LEU A 48 4.62 13.43 -3.64
C LEU A 48 3.51 13.39 -2.58
N LEU A 49 2.34 13.92 -2.94
CA LEU A 49 1.13 13.80 -2.15
C LEU A 49 0.36 12.55 -2.58
N LEU A 50 0.16 11.62 -1.65
CA LEU A 50 -0.59 10.39 -1.83
C LEU A 50 -1.99 10.55 -1.22
N GLY A 51 -2.98 10.70 -2.11
CA GLY A 51 -4.37 10.83 -1.73
C GLY A 51 -5.01 9.50 -1.30
N PRO A 52 -6.15 9.54 -0.57
CA PRO A 52 -6.86 8.33 -0.20
C PRO A 52 -7.28 7.52 -1.43
N LEU A 53 -7.10 6.20 -1.40
CA LEU A 53 -7.44 5.31 -2.53
C LEU A 53 -8.93 5.35 -2.91
N ALA A 54 -9.79 5.71 -1.96
CA ALA A 54 -11.23 5.88 -2.17
C ALA A 54 -11.62 7.25 -2.75
N ASP A 55 -10.70 8.23 -2.75
CA ASP A 55 -10.98 9.59 -3.17
C ASP A 55 -10.61 9.82 -4.65
N ALA A 56 -11.61 9.78 -5.52
CA ALA A 56 -11.45 10.01 -6.96
C ALA A 56 -11.14 11.48 -7.33
N SER A 57 -11.00 12.41 -6.38
CA SER A 57 -10.50 13.76 -6.66
C SER A 57 -8.97 13.87 -6.58
N SER A 58 -8.31 12.89 -5.97
CA SER A 58 -6.85 12.89 -5.79
C SER A 58 -6.09 12.52 -7.07
N ASP A 59 -5.04 13.29 -7.39
CA ASP A 59 -4.20 13.09 -8.58
C ASP A 59 -3.41 11.78 -8.52
N VAL A 60 -2.89 11.42 -7.34
CA VAL A 60 -2.13 10.18 -7.12
C VAL A 60 -2.83 9.31 -6.09
N LEU A 61 -3.30 8.14 -6.54
CA LEU A 61 -4.00 7.16 -5.69
C LEU A 61 -3.13 5.99 -5.27
N ALA A 62 -2.08 5.71 -6.03
CA ALA A 62 -1.09 4.69 -5.71
C ALA A 62 0.28 5.06 -6.26
N VAL A 63 1.33 4.57 -5.61
CA VAL A 63 2.71 4.69 -6.09
C VAL A 63 3.26 3.30 -6.38
N LYS A 64 3.77 3.10 -7.59
CA LYS A 64 4.47 1.88 -7.99
C LYS A 64 5.98 2.14 -8.00
N ILE A 65 6.74 1.32 -7.29
CA ILE A 65 8.21 1.37 -7.27
C ILE A 65 8.73 0.06 -7.87
N PRO A 66 9.12 0.04 -9.16
CA PRO A 66 9.68 -1.14 -9.79
C PRO A 66 11.05 -1.50 -9.20
N LEU A 67 11.24 -2.77 -8.83
CA LEU A 67 12.52 -3.31 -8.34
C LEU A 67 13.20 -4.17 -9.40
N SER A 68 12.41 -4.90 -10.19
CA SER A 68 12.87 -5.71 -11.32
C SER A 68 11.80 -5.74 -12.42
N ALA A 69 11.94 -6.66 -13.40
CA ALA A 69 10.93 -6.88 -14.42
C ALA A 69 9.60 -7.42 -13.88
N SER A 70 9.61 -8.14 -12.74
CA SER A 70 8.39 -8.73 -12.16
C SER A 70 8.06 -8.26 -10.74
N THR A 71 9.04 -7.71 -10.02
CA THR A 71 8.87 -7.34 -8.61
C THR A 71 8.82 -5.84 -8.42
N TYR A 72 7.93 -5.40 -7.53
CA TYR A 72 7.69 -3.99 -7.26
C TYR A 72 7.03 -3.76 -5.90
N TYR A 73 7.21 -2.57 -5.35
CA TYR A 73 6.36 -2.08 -4.27
C TYR A 73 5.14 -1.34 -4.83
N LEU A 74 4.00 -1.50 -4.17
CA LEU A 74 2.84 -0.61 -4.28
C LEU A 74 2.60 0.07 -2.95
N ILE A 75 2.35 1.38 -3.01
CA ILE A 75 2.01 2.20 -1.86
C ILE A 75 0.62 2.78 -2.09
N GLU A 76 -0.26 2.64 -1.10
CA GLU A 76 -1.61 3.21 -1.15
C GLU A 76 -1.99 3.81 0.20
N ASN A 77 -2.89 4.78 0.19
CA ASN A 77 -3.41 5.40 1.41
C ASN A 77 -4.85 4.94 1.64
N ARG A 78 -5.10 4.26 2.77
CA ARG A 78 -6.42 3.76 3.18
C ARG A 78 -6.93 4.61 4.34
N GLN A 79 -8.03 5.33 4.10
CA GLN A 79 -8.70 6.18 5.10
C GLN A 79 -10.09 5.63 5.40
N PRO A 80 -10.69 5.93 6.56
CA PRO A 80 -12.00 5.41 6.96
C PRO A 80 -13.16 6.08 6.19
N VAL A 81 -13.16 5.93 4.86
CA VAL A 81 -14.12 6.52 3.91
C VAL A 81 -14.74 5.40 3.08
N GLY A 82 -16.04 5.49 2.80
CA GLY A 82 -16.75 4.45 2.04
C GLY A 82 -16.66 3.08 2.75
N PHE A 83 -16.23 2.05 2.01
CA PHE A 83 -16.07 0.68 2.50
C PHE A 83 -14.91 0.51 3.51
N ASP A 84 -13.92 1.41 3.48
CA ASP A 84 -12.71 1.31 4.30
C ASP A 84 -12.91 1.72 5.75
N ARG A 85 -14.11 2.20 6.12
CA ARG A 85 -14.48 2.55 7.50
C ARG A 85 -14.39 1.37 8.49
N TYR A 86 -14.34 0.15 7.97
CA TYR A 86 -14.36 -1.09 8.75
C TYR A 86 -13.02 -1.83 8.75
N LEU A 87 -11.99 -1.23 8.18
CA LEU A 87 -10.63 -1.78 8.26
C LEU A 87 -10.12 -1.76 9.71
N PRO A 88 -9.21 -2.69 10.07
CA PRO A 88 -8.65 -2.74 11.41
C PRO A 88 -7.79 -1.51 11.77
N GLY A 89 -7.43 -0.70 10.78
CA GLY A 89 -6.70 0.55 10.95
C GLY A 89 -6.83 1.45 9.73
N HIS A 90 -6.07 2.55 9.72
CA HIS A 90 -6.00 3.49 8.60
C HIS A 90 -4.58 4.04 8.48
N GLY A 91 -4.23 4.56 7.31
CA GLY A 91 -2.90 5.08 7.00
C GLY A 91 -2.38 4.58 5.66
N VAL A 92 -1.07 4.60 5.50
CA VAL A 92 -0.38 4.17 4.29
C VAL A 92 -0.03 2.69 4.37
N LEU A 93 -0.40 1.92 3.36
CA LEU A 93 0.01 0.53 3.21
C LEU A 93 1.17 0.43 2.23
N VAL A 94 2.12 -0.45 2.54
CA VAL A 94 3.21 -0.84 1.64
C VAL A 94 3.04 -2.31 1.29
N MET A 95 2.96 -2.61 0.00
CA MET A 95 2.78 -3.95 -0.54
C MET A 95 3.97 -4.33 -1.40
N TYR A 96 4.51 -5.53 -1.21
CA TYR A 96 5.45 -6.15 -2.12
C TYR A 96 4.70 -7.09 -3.06
N ALA A 97 4.86 -6.91 -4.37
CA ALA A 97 4.25 -7.74 -5.39
C ALA A 97 5.32 -8.42 -6.27
N ASP A 98 4.99 -9.62 -6.74
CA ASP A 98 5.79 -10.39 -7.70
C ASP A 98 4.86 -11.00 -8.75
N ASP A 99 4.92 -10.48 -9.97
CA ASP A 99 4.06 -10.91 -11.07
C ASP A 99 4.38 -12.31 -11.59
N MET A 100 5.52 -12.91 -11.22
CA MET A 100 5.83 -14.30 -11.55
C MET A 100 5.05 -15.31 -10.70
N ILE A 101 4.46 -14.87 -9.58
CA ILE A 101 3.63 -15.72 -8.73
C ILE A 101 2.18 -15.57 -9.18
N ALA A 102 1.61 -16.63 -9.77
CA ALA A 102 0.24 -16.61 -10.27
C ALA A 102 -0.82 -16.83 -9.18
N GLU A 103 -0.52 -17.64 -8.17
CA GLU A 103 -1.48 -18.07 -7.16
C GLU A 103 -0.87 -18.19 -5.76
N CYS A 104 -1.73 -18.12 -4.74
CA CYS A 104 -1.32 -18.31 -3.35
C CYS A 104 -1.12 -19.80 -3.05
N ARG A 105 0.08 -20.31 -3.29
CA ARG A 105 0.41 -21.74 -3.07
C ARG A 105 1.80 -21.90 -2.50
N ARG A 106 2.01 -22.93 -1.66
CA ARG A 106 3.31 -23.26 -1.05
C ARG A 106 3.98 -22.06 -0.33
N GLY A 107 3.19 -21.22 0.34
CA GLY A 107 3.70 -20.03 1.06
C GLY A 107 4.06 -18.83 0.17
N GLN A 108 3.86 -18.95 -1.15
CA GLN A 108 3.96 -17.86 -2.10
C GLN A 108 2.64 -17.11 -2.19
N ALA A 109 2.71 -15.82 -2.51
CA ALA A 109 1.55 -14.99 -2.79
C ALA A 109 1.97 -13.92 -3.82
N PRO A 110 1.12 -13.61 -4.82
CA PRO A 110 1.39 -12.58 -5.82
C PRO A 110 1.63 -11.19 -5.22
N VAL A 111 1.03 -10.93 -4.06
CA VAL A 111 1.19 -9.69 -3.29
C VAL A 111 1.18 -9.98 -1.79
N LYS A 112 2.04 -9.29 -1.05
CA LYS A 112 2.18 -9.36 0.41
C LYS A 112 2.23 -7.96 0.99
N LEU A 113 1.46 -7.71 2.05
CA LEU A 113 1.60 -6.49 2.84
C LEU A 113 2.86 -6.57 3.71
N VAL A 114 3.51 -5.43 3.84
CA VAL A 114 4.50 -5.18 4.89
C VAL A 114 3.74 -4.78 6.15
N ALA A 115 4.04 -5.43 7.27
CA ALA A 115 3.49 -5.02 8.56
C ALA A 115 4.32 -3.87 9.13
N ALA A 116 3.69 -2.69 9.32
CA ALA A 116 4.31 -1.61 10.08
C ALA A 116 4.53 -2.00 11.56
N ASP A 117 3.67 -2.89 12.07
CA ASP A 117 3.80 -3.54 13.37
C ASP A 117 3.63 -5.05 13.25
N PRO A 118 4.74 -5.82 13.13
CA PRO A 118 4.70 -7.26 13.03
C PRO A 118 4.20 -7.97 14.29
N ALA A 119 4.13 -7.30 15.44
CA ALA A 119 3.63 -7.90 16.68
C ALA A 119 2.10 -8.09 16.65
N LEU A 120 1.40 -7.33 15.80
CA LEU A 120 -0.03 -7.47 15.62
C LEU A 120 -0.35 -8.61 14.64
N PRO A 121 -1.18 -9.59 15.04
CA PRO A 121 -1.53 -10.71 14.18
C PRO A 121 -2.36 -10.25 12.98
N ARG A 122 -2.46 -11.11 11.96
CA ARG A 122 -3.37 -10.95 10.81
C ARG A 122 -3.23 -9.61 10.07
N LEU A 123 -2.06 -8.98 10.15
CA LEU A 123 -1.77 -7.70 9.50
C LEU A 123 -2.65 -6.54 9.99
N GLU A 124 -3.22 -6.63 11.19
CA GLU A 124 -4.01 -5.54 11.78
C GLU A 124 -3.17 -4.26 11.94
N GLY A 125 -1.86 -4.41 12.19
CA GLY A 125 -0.86 -3.34 12.26
C GLY A 125 -0.14 -3.01 10.94
N ALA A 126 -0.75 -3.25 9.78
CA ALA A 126 -0.05 -3.03 8.49
C ALA A 126 0.09 -1.57 8.08
N ALA A 127 -0.76 -0.68 8.59
CA ALA A 127 -0.72 0.73 8.20
C ALA A 127 0.39 1.51 8.91
N PHE A 128 1.17 2.21 8.10
CA PHE A 128 2.09 3.26 8.51
C PHE A 128 1.30 4.56 8.68
N ASP A 129 1.58 5.32 9.73
CA ASP A 129 0.90 6.60 9.98
C ASP A 129 1.90 7.63 10.54
N VAL A 130 1.42 8.85 10.79
CA VAL A 130 2.16 9.91 11.49
C VAL A 130 1.47 10.18 12.84
N PRO A 131 2.22 10.49 13.91
CA PRO A 131 3.69 10.62 13.97
C PRO A 131 4.43 9.30 14.28
N GLN A 132 3.72 8.18 14.42
CA GLN A 132 4.30 6.89 14.80
C GLN A 132 4.30 5.92 13.61
N LYS A 133 5.38 5.13 13.44
CA LYS A 133 5.53 4.17 12.33
C LYS A 133 5.48 4.88 10.97
N THR A 134 6.34 5.88 10.81
CA THR A 134 6.37 6.73 9.61
C THR A 134 7.27 6.18 8.50
N THR A 135 8.12 5.20 8.78
CA THR A 135 9.21 4.81 7.87
C THR A 135 9.22 3.32 7.61
N PHE A 136 9.29 2.98 6.32
CA PHE A 136 9.62 1.65 5.84
C PHE A 136 11.02 1.67 5.22
N VAL A 137 11.83 0.65 5.53
CA VAL A 137 13.18 0.49 5.00
C VAL A 137 13.33 -0.91 4.42
N ASP A 138 13.86 -0.97 3.20
CA ASP A 138 14.33 -2.20 2.57
C ASP A 138 15.82 -2.06 2.26
N GLU A 139 16.66 -2.65 3.11
CA GLU A 139 18.11 -2.62 2.95
C GLU A 139 18.59 -3.37 1.72
N LYS A 140 17.91 -4.46 1.35
CA LYS A 140 18.28 -5.30 0.19
C LYS A 140 18.15 -4.52 -1.11
N ASN A 141 17.06 -3.78 -1.26
CA ASN A 141 16.82 -2.95 -2.43
C ASN A 141 17.29 -1.49 -2.26
N ARG A 142 17.91 -1.17 -1.12
CA ARG A 142 18.39 0.17 -0.73
C ARG A 142 17.32 1.24 -0.89
N LEU A 143 16.12 0.95 -0.42
CA LEU A 143 14.95 1.82 -0.55
C LEU A 143 14.46 2.26 0.82
N ARG A 144 14.10 3.54 0.94
CA ARG A 144 13.39 4.10 2.08
C ARG A 144 12.12 4.80 1.62
N ILE A 145 11.04 4.55 2.34
CA ILE A 145 9.77 5.25 2.20
C ILE A 145 9.46 5.92 3.54
N THR A 146 9.28 7.22 3.56
CA THR A 146 8.99 8.00 4.76
C THR A 146 7.74 8.85 4.59
N LEU A 147 6.81 8.74 5.53
CA LEU A 147 5.65 9.62 5.67
C LEU A 147 6.13 10.90 6.37
N LEU A 148 6.06 12.03 5.68
CA LEU A 148 6.52 13.33 6.19
C LEU A 148 5.43 14.02 7.01
N GLU A 149 4.22 14.10 6.45
CA GLU A 149 3.07 14.79 7.05
C GLU A 149 1.76 14.20 6.54
N LYS A 150 0.70 14.39 7.33
CA LYS A 150 -0.69 14.09 6.98
C LYS A 150 -1.47 15.40 6.91
N GLY A 151 -1.96 15.75 5.72
CA GLY A 151 -2.77 16.93 5.48
C GLY A 151 -4.19 16.55 5.06
N ALA A 152 -5.01 17.56 4.77
CA ALA A 152 -6.40 17.36 4.33
C ALA A 152 -6.52 16.53 3.03
N GLY A 153 -5.51 16.61 2.15
CA GLY A 153 -5.46 15.89 0.88
C GLY A 153 -4.76 14.52 0.92
N GLY A 154 -4.38 14.00 2.10
CA GLY A 154 -3.68 12.72 2.24
C GLY A 154 -2.29 12.83 2.88
N TYR A 155 -1.38 11.94 2.49
CA TYR A 155 -0.02 11.89 3.06
C TYR A 155 1.01 12.44 2.09
N ARG A 156 1.86 13.32 2.57
CA ARG A 156 3.09 13.64 1.85
C ARG A 156 4.11 12.55 2.15
N ILE A 157 4.51 11.81 1.12
CA ILE A 157 5.48 10.73 1.25
C ILE A 157 6.77 11.09 0.50
N ARG A 158 7.90 10.61 1.03
CA ARG A 158 9.20 10.65 0.39
C ARG A 158 9.66 9.23 0.10
N VAL A 159 10.05 9.00 -1.13
CA VAL A 159 10.73 7.78 -1.57
C VAL A 159 12.17 8.17 -1.91
N GLU A 160 13.15 7.50 -1.31
CA GLU A 160 14.56 7.82 -1.53
C GLU A 160 15.45 6.58 -1.41
N PRO A 161 16.61 6.57 -2.10
CA PRO A 161 17.61 5.54 -1.90
C PRO A 161 18.26 5.67 -0.51
N LEU A 162 18.65 4.54 0.09
CA LEU A 162 19.48 4.55 1.30
C LEU A 162 20.86 5.15 0.99
N ALA A 163 21.32 6.08 1.84
CA ALA A 163 22.68 6.62 1.77
C ALA A 163 23.69 5.47 1.96
N ARG A 164 24.83 5.59 1.26
CA ARG A 164 25.94 4.62 1.34
C ARG A 164 26.68 4.72 2.65
#